data_AF-A0A4R6DXR7-F1
#
_entry.id   AF-A0A4R6DXR7-F1
#
_cell.length_a   1.000
_cell.length_b   1.000
_cell.length_c   1.000
_cell.angle_alpha   90.00
_cell.angle_beta   90.00
_cell.angle_gamma   90.00
#
_symmetry.space_group_name_H-M   'P 1'
#
loop_
_entity.id
_entity.type
_entity.pdbx_description
1 polymer ?
#
loop_
_entity_poly.entity_id
_entity_poly.type
_entity_poly.pdbx_seq_one_letter_code
_entity_poly.pdbx_strand_id
1 'polypeptide(L)'
;MKLKSPTDEPIHVALLSGHAITIGPEARDVPVQFRRDALAKGAIPEGVTAADLDAEDAPPTDSTKQALIVAAIKMLIETDEDALTDAGLPNRKKLAAVAGFPISAEDLIAAWQIVEAETDQQ
;
A
#
# COMPACT_ATOMS: atom_id res chain seq x y z
N MET A 1 -21.18 -6.73 -1.67
CA MET A 1 -20.36 -7.65 -0.86
C MET A 1 -20.90 -7.52 0.53
N LYS A 2 -21.16 -8.64 1.19
CA LYS A 2 -21.71 -8.64 2.53
C LYS A 2 -20.61 -8.51 3.56
N LEU A 3 -20.72 -7.49 4.40
CA LEU A 3 -19.82 -7.27 5.53
C LEU A 3 -20.64 -7.37 6.83
N LYS A 4 -20.00 -7.85 7.88
CA LYS A 4 -20.54 -7.91 9.23
C LYS A 4 -19.56 -7.28 10.21
N SER A 5 -20.06 -6.86 11.36
CA SER A 5 -19.19 -6.57 12.49
C SER A 5 -18.58 -7.86 13.05
N PRO A 6 -17.28 -7.88 13.39
CA PRO A 6 -16.65 -9.00 14.07
C PRO A 6 -17.15 -9.15 15.52
N THR A 7 -17.66 -8.06 16.12
CA THR A 7 -18.21 -8.02 17.48
C THR A 7 -19.71 -7.74 17.44
N ASP A 8 -20.38 -7.82 18.59
CA ASP A 8 -21.81 -7.45 18.72
C ASP A 8 -22.04 -5.93 18.59
N GLU A 9 -20.97 -5.14 18.58
CA GLU A 9 -21.03 -3.69 18.42
C GLU A 9 -21.16 -3.28 16.93
N PRO A 10 -22.08 -2.37 16.58
CA PRO A 10 -22.24 -1.92 15.22
C PRO A 10 -21.08 -0.99 14.78
N ILE A 11 -20.60 -1.17 13.55
CA ILE A 11 -19.56 -0.33 12.95
C ILE A 11 -20.23 0.80 12.16
N HIS A 12 -19.90 2.04 12.55
CA HIS A 12 -20.36 3.24 11.85
C HIS A 12 -19.29 3.75 10.87
N VAL A 13 -19.66 3.79 9.59
CA VAL A 13 -18.81 4.28 8.50
C VAL A 13 -19.42 5.55 7.94
N ALA A 14 -18.68 6.65 7.96
CA ALA A 14 -19.09 7.94 7.42
C ALA A 14 -18.04 8.41 6.41
N LEU A 15 -18.49 8.70 5.19
CA LEU A 15 -17.65 9.19 4.10
C LEU A 15 -17.65 10.72 4.10
N LEU A 16 -16.55 11.32 3.66
CA LEU A 16 -16.43 12.78 3.46
C LEU A 16 -17.41 13.32 2.40
N SER A 17 -17.97 12.44 1.57
CA SER A 17 -19.06 12.77 0.63
C SER A 17 -20.43 12.96 1.28
N GLY A 18 -20.53 12.85 2.61
CA GLY A 18 -21.77 13.03 3.38
C GLY A 18 -22.65 11.77 3.49
N HIS A 19 -22.19 10.62 3.00
CA HIS A 19 -22.92 9.36 3.10
C HIS A 19 -22.46 8.57 4.33
N ALA A 20 -23.40 7.95 5.04
CA ALA A 20 -23.11 7.10 6.19
C ALA A 20 -23.83 5.74 6.11
N ILE A 21 -23.21 4.70 6.63
CA ILE A 21 -23.79 3.37 6.78
C ILE A 21 -23.41 2.78 8.13
N THR A 22 -24.33 2.01 8.72
CA THR A 22 -24.10 1.24 9.94
C THR A 22 -24.11 -0.26 9.60
N ILE A 23 -23.06 -0.96 9.99
CA ILE A 23 -22.87 -2.39 9.74
C ILE A 23 -22.98 -3.11 11.10
N GLY A 24 -24.02 -3.92 11.28
CA GLY A 24 -24.25 -4.68 12.51
C GLY A 24 -23.57 -6.05 12.50
N PRO A 25 -23.83 -6.89 13.51
CA PRO A 25 -23.35 -8.27 13.56
C PRO A 25 -23.98 -9.15 12.46
N GLU A 26 -25.17 -8.77 11.98
CA GLU A 26 -25.79 -9.41 10.82
C GLU A 26 -25.13 -8.96 9.51
N ALA A 27 -24.68 -9.93 8.71
CA ALA A 27 -24.06 -9.67 7.43
C ALA A 27 -25.03 -8.95 6.48
N ARG A 28 -24.64 -7.74 6.05
CA ARG A 28 -25.44 -6.89 5.18
C ARG A 28 -24.67 -6.55 3.92
N ASP A 29 -25.37 -6.41 2.79
CA ASP A 29 -24.74 -5.92 1.57
C ASP A 29 -24.29 -4.45 1.73
N VAL A 30 -22.97 -4.26 1.61
CA VAL A 30 -22.33 -2.94 1.72
C VAL A 30 -21.98 -2.44 0.31
N PRO A 31 -22.44 -1.21 -0.05
CA PRO A 31 -22.12 -0.58 -1.33
C PRO A 31 -20.61 -0.40 -1.51
N VAL A 32 -20.12 -0.49 -2.75
CA VAL A 32 -18.67 -0.45 -3.09
C VAL A 32 -17.95 0.72 -2.43
N GLN A 33 -18.56 1.90 -2.45
CA GLN A 33 -18.01 3.13 -1.88
C GLN A 33 -17.70 3.06 -0.37
N PHE A 34 -18.37 2.18 0.37
CA PHE A 34 -18.15 2.02 1.81
C PHE A 34 -17.25 0.84 2.16
N ARG A 35 -16.95 -0.06 1.21
CA ARG A 35 -16.24 -1.31 1.51
C ARG A 35 -14.83 -1.05 2.05
N ARG A 36 -14.11 -0.10 1.44
CA ARG A 36 -12.73 0.26 1.85
C ARG A 36 -12.71 0.79 3.29
N ASP A 37 -13.53 1.80 3.59
CA ASP A 37 -13.62 2.37 4.94
C ASP A 37 -14.22 1.41 5.97
N ALA A 38 -15.16 0.54 5.56
CA ALA A 38 -15.72 -0.50 6.42
C ALA A 38 -14.66 -1.52 6.83
N LEU A 39 -13.88 -2.04 5.89
CA LEU A 39 -12.75 -2.95 6.16
C LEU A 39 -11.70 -2.26 7.04
N ALA A 40 -11.37 -1.00 6.76
CA ALA A 40 -10.42 -0.23 7.57
C ALA A 40 -10.90 0.00 9.02
N LYS A 41 -12.22 0.03 9.25
CA LYS A 41 -12.83 0.11 10.59
C LYS A 41 -13.02 -1.26 11.26
N GLY A 42 -12.56 -2.33 10.62
CA GLY A 42 -12.61 -3.70 11.16
C GLY A 42 -13.86 -4.49 10.78
N ALA A 43 -14.67 -4.05 9.82
CA ALA A 43 -15.77 -4.86 9.32
C ALA A 43 -15.21 -6.05 8.52
N ILE A 44 -15.81 -7.23 8.69
CA ILE A 44 -15.28 -8.49 8.14
C ILE A 44 -16.25 -9.08 7.10
N PRO A 45 -15.77 -9.74 6.04
CA PRO A 45 -16.64 -10.38 5.05
C PRO A 45 -17.47 -11.53 5.65
N GLU A 46 -18.65 -11.78 5.06
CA GLU A 46 -19.45 -12.98 5.37
C GLU A 46 -18.63 -14.25 5.05
N GLY A 47 -18.37 -15.08 6.07
CA GLY A 47 -17.60 -16.33 5.95
C GLY A 47 -16.13 -16.23 6.35
N VAL A 48 -15.61 -15.03 6.65
CA VAL A 48 -14.26 -14.82 7.18
C VAL A 48 -14.35 -14.62 8.69
N THR A 49 -13.42 -15.19 9.46
CA THR A 49 -13.33 -14.96 10.92
C THR A 49 -12.29 -13.89 11.22
N ALA A 50 -12.37 -13.24 12.38
CA ALA A 50 -11.35 -12.28 12.81
C ALA A 50 -9.93 -12.90 12.82
N ALA A 51 -9.83 -14.20 13.11
CA ALA A 51 -8.57 -14.95 13.10
C ALA A 51 -7.97 -15.12 11.69
N ASP A 52 -8.78 -15.03 10.62
CA ASP A 52 -8.28 -15.06 9.23
C ASP A 52 -7.74 -13.68 8.80
N LEU A 53 -8.12 -12.59 9.49
CA LEU A 53 -7.66 -11.23 9.18
C LEU A 53 -6.36 -10.87 9.89
N ASP A 54 -6.04 -11.51 11.01
CA ASP A 54 -4.71 -11.44 11.62
C ASP A 54 -3.62 -12.09 10.73
N ALA A 55 -4.01 -12.88 9.72
CA ALA A 55 -3.10 -13.57 8.83
C ALA A 55 -2.76 -12.80 7.54
N GLU A 56 -3.47 -11.71 7.23
CA GLU A 56 -3.21 -10.89 6.05
C GLU A 56 -2.84 -9.47 6.46
N ASP A 57 -1.55 -9.31 6.79
CA ASP A 57 -0.80 -8.07 6.66
C ASP A 57 -1.12 -7.47 5.28
N ALA A 58 -2.11 -6.59 5.23
CA ALA A 58 -2.49 -5.92 3.99
C ALA A 58 -1.22 -5.26 3.45
N PRO A 59 -0.73 -5.58 2.23
CA PRO A 59 0.45 -4.93 1.72
C PRO A 59 0.14 -3.43 1.70
N PRO A 60 0.97 -2.61 2.37
CA PRO A 60 0.67 -1.21 2.52
C PRO A 60 0.56 -0.60 1.13
N THR A 61 -0.28 0.40 0.98
CA THR A 61 -0.33 1.26 -0.21
C THR A 61 1.06 1.84 -0.60
N ASP A 62 2.07 1.69 0.24
CA ASP A 62 3.49 1.86 -0.07
C ASP A 62 4.01 0.93 -1.17
N SER A 63 3.50 -0.29 -1.37
CA SER A 63 3.98 -1.15 -2.45
C SER A 63 3.83 -0.51 -3.82
N THR A 64 2.79 0.31 -4.05
CA THR A 64 2.63 1.04 -5.32
C THR A 64 3.66 2.17 -5.45
N LYS A 65 3.88 2.95 -4.39
CA LYS A 65 4.87 4.04 -4.38
C LYS A 65 6.29 3.47 -4.52
N GLN A 66 6.60 2.41 -3.78
CA GLN A 66 7.89 1.74 -3.78
C GLN A 66 8.16 1.06 -5.12
N ALA A 67 7.16 0.44 -5.76
CA ALA A 67 7.29 -0.07 -7.13
C ALA A 67 7.60 1.05 -8.14
N LEU A 68 7.00 2.24 -8.01
CA LEU A 68 7.34 3.39 -8.85
C LEU A 68 8.78 3.87 -8.61
N ILE A 69 9.26 3.85 -7.37
CA ILE A 69 10.65 4.21 -7.04
C ILE A 69 11.62 3.18 -7.62
N VAL A 70 11.32 1.88 -7.51
CA VAL A 70 12.12 0.79 -8.12
C VAL A 70 12.20 0.96 -9.64
N ALA A 71 11.06 1.22 -10.30
CA ALA A 71 11.03 1.47 -11.75
C ALA A 71 11.85 2.71 -12.13
N ALA A 72 11.77 3.79 -11.35
CA ALA A 72 12.57 4.99 -11.55
C ALA A 72 14.07 4.75 -11.34
N ILE A 73 14.47 3.89 -10.39
CA ILE A 73 15.88 3.51 -10.17
C ILE A 73 16.42 2.77 -11.39
N LYS A 74 15.69 1.76 -11.89
CA LYS A 74 16.07 0.99 -13.08
C LYS A 74 16.25 1.90 -14.29
N MET A 75 15.25 2.75 -14.56
CA MET A 75 15.30 3.72 -15.65
C MET A 75 16.46 4.71 -15.51
N LEU A 76 16.76 5.17 -14.29
CA LEU A 76 17.88 6.08 -14.03
C LEU A 76 19.22 5.41 -14.36
N ILE A 77 19.43 4.16 -13.95
CA ILE A 77 20.67 3.40 -14.22
C ILE A 77 20.82 3.11 -15.72
N GLU A 78 19.73 2.85 -16.44
CA GLU A 78 19.77 2.62 -17.89
C GLU A 78 20.02 3.90 -18.70
N THR A 79 19.61 5.07 -18.17
CA THR A 79 19.65 6.34 -18.91
C THR A 79 20.89 7.19 -18.58
N ASP A 80 21.44 7.04 -17.38
CA ASP A 80 22.48 7.93 -16.84
C ASP A 80 23.64 7.09 -16.27
N GLU A 81 24.82 7.21 -16.87
CA GLU A 81 26.02 6.48 -16.41
C GLU A 81 26.49 6.96 -15.02
N ASP A 82 26.10 8.17 -14.60
CA ASP A 82 26.34 8.76 -13.28
C ASP A 82 25.10 8.62 -12.35
N ALA A 83 24.29 7.58 -12.55
CA ALA A 83 23.09 7.29 -11.75
C ALA A 83 23.43 6.95 -10.29
N LEU A 84 24.59 6.31 -10.08
CA LEU A 84 25.08 5.89 -8.78
C LEU A 84 26.06 6.92 -8.21
N THR A 85 26.01 7.09 -6.89
CA THR A 85 26.99 7.87 -6.14
C THR A 85 28.26 7.05 -5.88
N ASP A 86 29.34 7.70 -5.43
CA ASP A 86 30.60 7.03 -5.06
C ASP A 86 30.42 5.95 -3.97
N ALA A 87 29.33 6.03 -3.21
CA ALA A 87 28.93 5.04 -2.21
C ALA A 87 28.16 3.83 -2.79
N GLY A 88 27.99 3.75 -4.11
CA GLY A 88 27.22 2.70 -4.79
C GLY A 88 25.69 2.84 -4.68
N LEU A 89 25.19 3.95 -4.13
CA LEU A 89 23.76 4.21 -3.93
C LEU A 89 23.19 5.12 -5.02
N PRO A 90 21.93 4.94 -5.47
CA PRO A 90 21.31 5.81 -6.47
C PRO A 90 21.23 7.27 -5.99
N ASN A 91 21.51 8.21 -6.88
CA ASN A 91 21.46 9.63 -6.55
C ASN A 91 20.02 10.11 -6.32
N ARG A 92 19.63 10.28 -5.05
CA ARG A 92 18.27 10.69 -4.64
C ARG A 92 17.75 11.94 -5.35
N LYS A 93 18.61 12.91 -5.67
CA LYS A 93 18.18 14.15 -6.36
C LYS A 93 17.80 13.86 -7.81
N LYS A 94 18.60 13.07 -8.52
CA LYS A 94 18.29 12.64 -9.89
C LYS A 94 17.07 11.73 -9.91
N LEU A 95 16.99 10.80 -8.96
CA LEU A 95 15.86 9.89 -8.84
C LEU A 95 14.53 10.62 -8.59
N ALA A 96 14.51 11.62 -7.71
CA ALA A 96 13.31 12.44 -7.47
C ALA A 96 12.89 13.22 -8.73
N ALA A 97 13.84 13.66 -9.56
CA ALA A 97 13.54 14.31 -10.83
C ALA A 97 12.92 13.35 -11.85
N VAL A 98 13.39 12.10 -11.90
CA VAL A 98 12.82 11.05 -12.76
C VAL A 98 11.46 10.58 -12.27
N ALA A 99 11.30 10.37 -10.96
CA ALA A 99 10.07 9.91 -10.35
C ALA A 99 8.96 10.98 -10.31
N GLY A 100 9.32 12.26 -10.38
CA GLY A 100 8.37 13.38 -10.36
C GLY A 100 7.78 13.70 -8.99
N PHE A 101 8.32 13.11 -7.91
CA PHE A 101 7.92 13.37 -6.53
C PHE A 101 9.13 13.30 -5.58
N PRO A 102 9.08 13.97 -4.41
CA PRO A 102 10.15 13.88 -3.43
C PRO A 102 10.26 12.48 -2.84
N ILE A 103 11.48 11.93 -2.83
CA ILE A 103 11.80 10.60 -2.30
C ILE A 103 12.55 10.75 -0.98
N SER A 104 12.10 10.06 0.06
CA SER A 104 12.76 10.00 1.36
C SER A 104 13.99 9.09 1.32
N ALA A 105 14.90 9.24 2.30
CA ALA A 105 16.06 8.36 2.38
C ALA A 105 15.67 6.89 2.66
N GLU A 106 14.65 6.68 3.49
CA GLU A 106 14.14 5.35 3.84
C GLU A 106 13.52 4.64 2.63
N ASP A 107 12.67 5.35 1.87
CA ASP A 107 12.08 4.84 0.63
C ASP A 107 13.14 4.43 -0.40
N LEU A 108 14.21 5.23 -0.53
CA LEU A 108 15.31 4.97 -1.45
C LEU A 108 16.06 3.68 -1.07
N ILE A 109 16.43 3.54 0.21
CA ILE A 109 17.17 2.36 0.70
C ILE A 109 16.31 1.11 0.52
N ALA A 110 15.03 1.18 0.90
CA ALA A 110 14.11 0.05 0.78
C ALA A 110 13.88 -0.36 -0.69
N ALA A 111 13.79 0.60 -1.61
CA ALA A 111 13.69 0.31 -3.05
C ALA A 111 15.00 -0.24 -3.62
N TRP A 112 16.16 0.26 -3.17
CA TRP A 112 17.47 -0.22 -3.62
C TRP A 112 17.71 -1.68 -3.23
N GLN A 113 17.38 -2.05 -1.99
CA GLN A 113 17.49 -3.45 -1.55
C GLN A 113 16.65 -4.41 -2.39
N ILE A 114 15.48 -3.96 -2.87
CA ILE A 114 14.66 -4.77 -3.78
C ILE A 114 15.37 -4.95 -5.12
N VAL A 115 15.93 -3.89 -5.69
CA VAL A 115 16.68 -3.96 -6.95
C VAL A 115 17.92 -4.85 -6.82
N GLU A 116 18.65 -4.75 -5.70
CA GLU A 116 19.80 -5.62 -5.43
C GLU A 116 19.38 -7.09 -5.29
N ALA A 117 18.29 -7.38 -4.56
CA ALA A 117 17.76 -8.73 -4.40
C ALA A 117 17.21 -9.35 -5.71
N GLU A 118 16.72 -8.51 -6.63
CA GLU A 118 16.35 -8.95 -7.98
C GLU A 118 17.57 -9.20 -8.88
N THR A 119 18.65 -8.43 -8.69
CA THR A 119 19.87 -8.53 -9.50
C THR A 119 20.73 -9.74 -9.13
N ASP A 120 20.76 -10.13 -7.84
CA ASP A 120 21.52 -11.30 -7.35
C ASP A 120 20.90 -12.66 -7.79
N GLN A 121 19.63 -12.65 -8.22
CA GLN A 121 18.90 -13.85 -8.66
C GLN A 121 18.97 -14.11 -10.17
N GLN A 122 19.70 -13.31 -10.95
CA GLN A 122 19.91 -13.51 -12.40
C GLN A 122 21.32 -14.02 -12.72
#